data_AF-A0A2E7GZC2-F1
#
_entry.id   AF-A0A2E7GZC2-F1
#
_cell.length_a   1.000
_cell.length_b   1.000
_cell.length_c   1.000
_cell.angle_alpha   90.00
_cell.angle_beta   90.00
_cell.angle_gamma   90.00
#
_symmetry.space_group_name_H-M   'P 1'
#
loop_
_entity.id
_entity.type
_entity.pdbx_description
1 polymer ?
#
loop_
_entity_poly.entity_id
_entity_poly.type
_entity_poly.pdbx_seq_one_letter_code
_entity_poly.pdbx_strand_id
1 'polypeptide(L)'
;MHPPSVAVERLLYGTGIGLLLGVGFGLQAGRSPGASPPSLEIFVALAVLCFGLGWTLGNGAGPLARWFSHETEEAMAARVRTEIDEVHRSEDVTAKWAELEAKVLTQDLGEEA
;
A
#
# COMPACT_ATOMS: atom_id res chain seq x y z
N MET A 1 -3.46 -3.54 -10.05
CA MET A 1 -3.08 -2.10 -10.06
C MET A 1 -1.97 -1.96 -9.04
N HIS A 2 -0.80 -1.40 -9.41
CA HIS A 2 0.25 -1.21 -8.43
C HIS A 2 -0.18 -0.18 -7.39
N PRO A 3 0.04 -0.42 -6.09
CA PRO A 3 -0.32 0.53 -5.06
C PRO A 3 0.46 1.84 -5.27
N PRO A 4 -0.15 3.00 -4.96
CA PRO A 4 0.45 4.31 -5.21
C PRO A 4 1.79 4.49 -4.49
N SER A 5 2.01 3.78 -3.38
CA SER A 5 3.27 3.79 -2.65
C SER A 5 4.46 3.23 -3.45
N VAL A 6 4.24 2.18 -4.27
CA VAL A 6 5.30 1.59 -5.12
C VAL A 6 5.70 2.56 -6.24
N ALA A 7 4.77 3.35 -6.76
CA ALA A 7 5.09 4.38 -7.75
C ALA A 7 5.95 5.49 -7.14
N VAL A 8 5.61 5.92 -5.92
CA VAL A 8 6.34 6.96 -5.18
C VAL A 8 7.72 6.49 -4.75
N GLU A 9 7.85 5.26 -4.28
CA GLU A 9 9.14 4.63 -3.94
C GLU A 9 10.09 4.62 -5.15
N ARG A 10 9.60 4.18 -6.32
CA ARG A 10 10.37 4.18 -7.56
C ARG A 10 10.77 5.60 -7.99
N LEU A 11 9.88 6.57 -7.80
CA LEU A 11 10.14 7.97 -8.10
C LEU A 11 11.23 8.53 -7.18
N LEU A 12 11.14 8.25 -5.87
CA LEU A 12 12.14 8.64 -4.86
C LEU A 12 13.52 8.07 -5.17
N TYR A 13 13.63 6.76 -5.44
CA TYR A 13 14.90 6.16 -5.82
C TYR A 13 15.43 6.71 -7.15
N GLY A 14 14.56 6.89 -8.15
CA GLY A 14 14.93 7.51 -9.42
C GLY A 14 15.49 8.93 -9.24
N THR A 15 14.82 9.76 -8.44
CA THR A 15 15.31 11.10 -8.11
C THR A 15 16.62 11.07 -7.32
N GLY A 16 16.78 10.16 -6.35
CA GLY A 16 18.03 9.99 -5.60
C GLY A 16 19.22 9.65 -6.51
N ILE A 17 19.03 8.72 -7.45
CA ILE A 17 20.05 8.36 -8.45
C ILE A 17 20.37 9.55 -9.36
N GLY A 18 19.34 10.29 -9.82
CA GLY A 18 19.54 11.49 -10.65
C GLY A 18 20.34 12.59 -9.93
N LEU A 19 20.08 12.78 -8.64
CA LEU A 19 20.85 13.71 -7.80
C LEU A 19 22.31 13.26 -7.66
N LEU A 20 22.57 11.97 -7.46
CA LEU A 20 23.94 11.43 -7.43
C LEU A 20 24.68 11.62 -8.77
N LEU A 21 24.00 11.45 -9.91
CA LEU A 21 24.57 11.77 -11.22
C LEU A 21 24.92 13.27 -11.32
N GLY A 22 24.05 14.14 -10.83
CA GLY A 22 24.32 15.58 -10.76
C GLY A 22 25.56 15.92 -9.93
N VAL A 23 25.77 15.24 -8.81
CA VAL A 23 27.00 15.34 -8.00
C VAL A 23 28.22 14.92 -8.80
N GLY A 24 28.14 13.79 -9.53
CA GLY A 24 29.21 13.30 -10.41
C GLY A 24 29.61 14.32 -11.48
N PHE A 25 28.64 14.94 -12.16
CA PHE A 25 28.92 16.02 -13.11
C PHE A 25 29.50 17.26 -12.44
N GLY A 26 29.04 17.60 -11.24
CA GLY A 26 29.60 18.70 -10.44
C GLY A 26 31.08 18.48 -10.12
N LEU A 27 31.48 17.25 -9.77
CA LEU A 27 32.88 16.89 -9.54
C LEU A 27 33.72 16.95 -10.83
N GLN A 28 33.19 16.46 -11.95
CA GLN A 28 33.88 16.57 -13.26
C GLN A 28 34.10 18.03 -13.69
N ALA A 29 33.19 18.93 -13.33
CA ALA A 29 33.32 20.36 -13.56
C ALA A 29 34.33 21.07 -12.63
N GLY A 30 35.03 20.32 -11.77
CA GLY A 30 36.05 20.86 -10.87
C GLY A 30 35.49 21.50 -9.59
N ARG A 31 34.21 21.29 -9.25
CA ARG A 31 33.69 21.74 -7.95
C ARG A 31 34.30 20.91 -6.84
N SER A 32 34.87 21.59 -5.84
CA SER A 32 35.36 20.96 -4.63
C SER A 32 34.26 20.85 -3.56
N PRO A 33 34.24 19.76 -2.78
CA PRO A 33 33.48 19.72 -1.53
C PRO A 33 34.00 20.82 -0.58
N GLY A 34 33.10 21.47 0.17
CA GLY A 34 33.43 22.60 1.05
C GLY A 34 33.58 23.96 0.36
N ALA A 35 33.37 24.05 -0.96
CA ALA A 35 33.32 25.34 -1.65
C ALA A 35 32.07 26.13 -1.24
N SER A 36 32.19 27.46 -1.09
CA SER A 36 31.02 28.33 -0.89
C SER A 36 30.50 28.82 -2.25
N PRO A 37 29.26 28.50 -2.66
CA PRO A 37 28.21 27.77 -1.93
C PRO A 37 28.36 26.23 -1.99
N PRO A 38 27.98 25.50 -0.91
CA PRO A 38 28.18 24.05 -0.75
C PRO A 38 27.14 23.23 -1.54
N SER A 39 27.11 23.44 -2.86
CA SER A 39 26.16 22.82 -3.78
C SER A 39 26.24 21.29 -3.79
N LEU A 40 27.44 20.71 -3.76
CA LEU A 40 27.61 19.25 -3.77
C LEU A 40 27.02 18.59 -2.53
N GLU A 41 27.28 19.17 -1.35
CA GLU A 41 26.79 18.66 -0.07
C GLU A 41 25.26 18.71 -0.01
N ILE A 42 24.64 19.78 -0.53
CA ILE A 42 23.18 19.89 -0.60
C ILE A 42 22.59 18.80 -1.49
N PHE A 43 23.17 18.57 -2.68
CA PHE A 43 22.68 17.53 -3.59
C PHE A 43 22.86 16.12 -3.00
N VAL A 44 23.97 15.85 -2.32
CA VAL A 44 24.20 14.58 -1.62
C VAL A 44 23.21 14.41 -0.46
N ALA A 45 23.01 15.45 0.36
CA ALA A 45 22.04 15.41 1.46
C ALA A 45 20.61 15.16 0.96
N LEU A 46 20.23 15.80 -0.15
CA LEU A 46 18.93 15.59 -0.78
C LEU A 46 18.80 14.17 -1.36
N ALA A 47 19.86 13.62 -1.96
CA ALA A 47 19.87 12.25 -2.44
C ALA A 47 19.66 11.25 -1.29
N VAL A 48 20.40 11.41 -0.18
CA VAL A 48 20.25 10.57 1.02
C VAL A 48 18.84 10.70 1.60
N LEU A 49 18.27 11.90 1.63
CA LEU A 49 16.89 12.11 2.05
C LEU A 49 15.92 11.32 1.16
N CYS A 50 16.08 11.37 -0.17
CA CYS A 50 15.25 10.60 -1.11
C CYS A 50 15.36 9.08 -0.87
N PHE A 51 16.59 8.55 -0.67
CA PHE A 51 16.78 7.14 -0.37
C PHE A 51 16.17 6.76 0.98
N GLY A 52 16.36 7.57 2.01
CA GLY A 52 15.79 7.34 3.34
C GLY A 52 14.26 7.34 3.31
N LEU A 53 13.66 8.31 2.62
CA LEU A 53 12.20 8.37 2.46
C LEU A 53 11.68 7.18 1.65
N GLY A 54 12.34 6.79 0.55
CA GLY A 54 12.00 5.60 -0.22
C GLY A 54 12.07 4.31 0.61
N TRP A 55 13.13 4.14 1.38
CA TRP A 55 13.30 3.00 2.29
C TRP A 55 12.21 2.96 3.36
N THR A 56 11.96 4.09 4.05
CA THR A 56 10.94 4.15 5.10
C THR A 56 9.56 3.83 4.54
N LEU A 57 9.25 4.35 3.35
CA LEU A 57 8.01 4.06 2.64
C LEU A 57 7.89 2.57 2.34
N GLY A 58 8.90 1.95 1.71
CA GLY A 58 8.90 0.50 1.42
C GLY A 58 8.76 -0.39 2.66
N ASN A 59 9.25 0.07 3.82
CA ASN A 59 9.06 -0.60 5.11
C ASN A 59 7.70 -0.33 5.78
N GLY A 60 6.80 0.42 5.14
CA GLY A 60 5.49 0.79 5.68
C GLY A 60 5.55 1.77 6.86
N ALA A 61 6.69 2.45 7.06
CA ALA A 61 6.94 3.31 8.22
C ALA A 61 7.25 4.76 7.79
N GLY A 62 6.99 5.71 8.68
CA GLY A 62 7.40 7.11 8.49
C GLY A 62 6.32 8.07 7.99
N PRO A 63 6.68 9.35 7.78
CA PRO A 63 5.73 10.44 7.55
C PRO A 63 4.97 10.30 6.21
N LEU A 64 5.63 9.74 5.19
CA LEU A 64 5.03 9.52 3.87
C LEU A 64 4.06 8.32 3.84
N ALA A 65 4.25 7.32 4.69
CA ALA A 65 3.34 6.17 4.80
C ALA A 65 1.93 6.57 5.26
N ARG A 66 1.81 7.73 5.93
CA ARG A 66 0.52 8.32 6.33
C ARG A 66 -0.21 9.01 5.17
N TRP A 67 0.51 9.45 4.13
CA TRP A 67 -0.06 10.10 2.95
C TRP A 67 -0.22 9.13 1.77
N PHE A 68 0.66 8.16 1.65
CA PHE A 68 0.59 7.08 0.67
C PHE A 68 0.32 5.79 1.43
N SER A 69 -0.95 5.35 1.45
CA SER A 69 -1.32 4.13 2.18
C SER A 69 -0.53 2.94 1.63
N HIS A 70 0.24 2.31 2.50
CA HIS A 70 0.84 1.00 2.25
C HIS A 70 -0.14 -0.06 2.74
N GLU A 71 -1.27 -0.23 2.05
CA GLU A 71 -2.04 -1.45 2.21
C GLU A 71 -1.31 -2.52 1.39
N THR A 72 -0.70 -3.49 2.08
CA THR A 72 -0.04 -4.62 1.42
C THR A 72 -1.09 -5.47 0.71
N GLU A 73 -0.74 -6.09 -0.42
CA GLU A 73 -1.65 -7.01 -1.13
C GLU A 73 -2.16 -8.13 -0.20
N GLU A 74 -1.34 -8.56 0.76
CA GLU A 74 -1.72 -9.52 1.79
C GLU A 74 -2.80 -9.00 2.74
N ALA A 75 -2.71 -7.74 3.19
CA ALA A 75 -3.74 -7.11 4.03
C ALA A 75 -5.05 -6.93 3.27
N MET A 76 -4.97 -6.55 1.99
CA MET A 76 -6.13 -6.46 1.10
C MET A 76 -6.76 -7.83 0.86
N ALA A 77 -5.95 -8.86 0.57
CA ALA A 77 -6.42 -10.22 0.36
C ALA A 77 -7.06 -10.82 1.61
N ALA A 78 -6.48 -10.57 2.79
CA ALA A 78 -7.05 -11.00 4.07
C ALA A 78 -8.42 -10.35 4.32
N ARG A 79 -8.57 -9.06 4.02
CA ARG A 79 -9.85 -8.36 4.17
C ARG A 79 -10.91 -8.90 3.20
N VAL A 80 -10.56 -9.03 1.92
CA VAL A 80 -11.46 -9.58 0.89
C VAL A 80 -11.88 -11.01 1.24
N ARG A 81 -10.94 -11.84 1.72
CA ARG A 81 -11.26 -13.19 2.18
C ARG A 81 -12.25 -13.18 3.35
N THR A 82 -12.07 -12.25 4.28
CA THR A 82 -12.99 -12.10 5.43
C THR A 82 -14.38 -11.68 4.98
N GLU A 83 -14.49 -10.74 4.03
CA GLU A 83 -15.78 -10.33 3.43
C GLU A 83 -16.45 -11.50 2.68
N ILE A 84 -15.70 -12.31 1.94
CA ILE A 84 -16.23 -13.50 1.23
C ILE A 84 -16.75 -14.55 2.23
N ASP A 85 -16.00 -14.83 3.30
CA ASP A 85 -16.43 -15.78 4.33
C ASP A 85 -17.69 -15.30 5.08
N GLU A 86 -17.82 -13.99 5.29
CA GLU A 86 -19.02 -13.38 5.89
C GLU A 86 -20.24 -13.52 4.98
N VAL A 87 -20.08 -13.27 3.67
CA VAL A 87 -21.15 -13.43 2.68
C VAL A 87 -21.62 -14.89 2.64
N HIS A 88 -20.70 -15.86 2.54
CA HIS A 88 -21.08 -17.29 2.55
C HIS A 88 -21.82 -17.69 3.83
N ARG A 89 -21.38 -17.19 4.99
CA ARG A 89 -22.08 -17.46 6.25
C ARG A 89 -23.50 -16.87 6.25
N SER A 90 -23.69 -15.69 5.66
CA SER A 90 -25.01 -15.07 5.53
C SER A 90 -25.93 -15.88 4.59
N GLU A 91 -25.39 -16.40 3.50
CA GLU A 91 -26.13 -17.27 2.57
C GLU A 91 -26.57 -18.58 3.24
N ASP A 92 -25.68 -19.23 4.00
CA ASP A 92 -25.98 -20.44 4.76
C ASP A 92 -27.10 -20.24 5.79
N VAL A 93 -27.09 -19.10 6.50
CA VAL A 93 -28.15 -18.75 7.45
C VAL A 93 -29.47 -18.54 6.70
N THR A 94 -29.44 -17.84 5.57
CA THR A 94 -30.62 -17.59 4.74
C THR A 94 -31.22 -18.89 4.20
N ALA A 95 -30.39 -19.83 3.73
CA ALA A 95 -30.83 -21.14 3.28
C ALA A 95 -31.51 -21.95 4.41
N LYS A 96 -30.96 -21.91 5.62
CA LYS A 96 -31.57 -22.55 6.80
C LYS A 96 -32.90 -21.90 7.19
N TRP A 97 -33.03 -20.58 7.08
CA TRP A 97 -34.31 -19.90 7.27
C TRP A 97 -35.34 -20.33 6.24
N ALA A 98 -34.96 -20.46 4.96
CA ALA A 98 -35.85 -20.95 3.91
C ALA A 98 -36.31 -22.40 4.14
N GLU A 99 -35.43 -23.28 4.63
CA GLU A 99 -35.80 -24.66 4.97
C GLU A 99 -36.78 -24.71 6.16
N LEU A 100 -36.55 -23.89 7.19
CA LEU A 100 -37.46 -23.77 8.33
C LEU A 100 -38.83 -23.23 7.90
N GLU A 101 -38.86 -22.20 7.06
CA GLU A 101 -40.10 -21.64 6.52
C GLU A 101 -40.88 -22.67 5.69
N ALA A 102 -40.19 -23.41 4.81
CA ALA A 102 -40.80 -24.50 4.05
C ALA A 102 -41.38 -25.58 4.96
N LYS A 103 -40.66 -25.97 6.03
CA LYS A 103 -41.13 -26.96 6.99
C LYS A 103 -42.37 -26.48 7.74
N VAL A 104 -42.39 -25.23 8.21
CA VAL A 104 -43.55 -24.63 8.89
C VAL A 104 -44.76 -24.63 7.96
N LEU A 105 -44.60 -24.19 6.71
CA LEU A 105 -45.66 -24.20 5.70
C LEU A 105 -46.23 -25.62 5.45
N THR A 106 -45.38 -26.64 5.39
CA THR A 106 -45.85 -28.03 5.23
C THR A 106 -46.56 -28.58 6.46
N GLN A 107 -46.20 -28.09 7.66
CA GLN A 107 -46.83 -28.51 8.91
C GLN A 107 -48.22 -27.86 9.07
N ASP A 108 -48.35 -26.57 8.78
CA ASP A 108 -49.64 -25.87 8.80
C ASP A 108 -50.63 -26.46 7.77
N LEU A 109 -50.18 -26.75 6.54
CA LEU A 109 -51.01 -27.42 5.53
C LEU A 109 -51.41 -28.87 5.91
N GLY A 110 -50.60 -29.54 6.74
CA GLY A 110 -50.88 -30.88 7.23
C GLY A 110 -51.86 -30.91 8.42
N GLU A 111 -51.96 -29.82 9.18
CA GLU A 111 -52.92 -29.68 10.28
C GLU A 111 -54.31 -29.19 9.82
N GLU A 112 -54.42 -28.60 8.62
CA GLU A 112 -55.70 -28.19 8.02
C GLU A 112 -56.44 -29.31 7.22
N ALA A 113 -55.90 -30.54 7.17
CA ALA A 113 -56.49 -31.70 6.48
C ALA A 113 -57.07 -32.75 7.45
#